data_AF-A0ABD5S390-F1
#
_entry.id   AF-A0ABD5S390-F1
#
_cell.length_a   1.000
_cell.length_b   1.000
_cell.length_c   1.000
_cell.angle_alpha   90.00
_cell.angle_beta   90.00
_cell.angle_gamma   90.00
#
_symmetry.space_group_name_H-M   'P 1'
#
loop_
_entity.id
_entity.type
_entity.pdbx_description
1 polymer ?
#
loop_
_entity_poly.entity_id
_entity_poly.type
_entity_poly.pdbx_seq_one_letter_code
_entity_poly.pdbx_strand_id
1 'polypeptide(L)'
;MAPTDPESREGRLGERSPALERLSEDPENAQVADRRVLDQLVTERGEHYVRNHYPTPDLDGDDWSISLTGAVDGELSMETLREEFPSESVAHTMECSGNGRAYFDPDAEGHQWEYGAVSTAVWSGAPLDAVLDEFGVGDGNGYESFDDDERWVSVMGADAPEDEETFCRSVPTAKLRRDSLLAYAMNGRPLPPEHGYPVRLVVPGWFGNNSVKWVDRLHVGREMVSGDEWEGFTKYHQRAYRLFFDEGEKEQPTEHADVDTTDTLAMQNADDVRNAYLFDQLPKALVCRPTGDEPVPADDPGRVVGVAWA
;
A
#
# COMPACT_ATOMS: atom_id res chain seq x y z
N MET A 1 10.65 -10.30 22.77
CA MET A 1 11.32 -11.26 21.87
C MET A 1 10.37 -11.59 20.75
N ALA A 2 10.46 -10.88 19.62
CA ALA A 2 9.89 -11.38 18.38
C ALA A 2 10.52 -12.75 18.08
N PRO A 3 9.78 -13.74 17.58
CA PRO A 3 10.43 -14.85 16.93
C PRO A 3 11.03 -14.31 15.63
N THR A 4 12.32 -14.00 15.68
CA THR A 4 13.21 -14.14 14.52
C THR A 4 13.17 -15.63 14.20
N ASP A 5 12.18 -16.08 13.45
CA ASP A 5 12.20 -17.44 12.94
C ASP A 5 13.02 -17.41 11.65
N PRO A 6 14.33 -17.75 11.66
CA PRO A 6 15.12 -17.79 10.45
C PRO A 6 14.56 -18.78 9.42
N GLU A 7 13.76 -19.78 9.81
CA GLU A 7 13.07 -20.66 8.86
C GLU A 7 12.05 -19.86 8.02
N SER A 8 11.51 -18.76 8.56
CA SER A 8 10.67 -17.80 7.81
C SER A 8 11.46 -16.79 6.98
N ARG A 9 12.78 -16.96 6.78
CA ARG A 9 13.59 -16.25 5.76
C ARG A 9 14.26 -17.18 4.72
N GLU A 10 14.26 -18.49 4.94
CA GLU A 10 14.83 -19.44 3.98
C GLU A 10 13.86 -19.74 2.81
N GLY A 11 14.37 -19.69 1.58
CA GLY A 11 13.64 -19.95 0.33
C GLY A 11 13.02 -18.73 -0.34
N ARG A 12 12.87 -18.74 -1.68
CA ARG A 12 12.23 -17.65 -2.47
C ARG A 12 10.70 -17.71 -2.31
N LEU A 13 9.95 -16.59 -2.33
CA LEU A 13 8.49 -16.57 -2.05
C LEU A 13 7.65 -17.72 -2.66
N GLY A 14 7.78 -17.99 -3.96
CA GLY A 14 7.05 -19.09 -4.63
C GLY A 14 7.53 -20.51 -4.27
N GLU A 15 8.73 -20.65 -3.69
CA GLU A 15 9.22 -21.90 -3.12
C GLU A 15 8.71 -22.09 -1.68
N ARG A 16 8.47 -20.98 -0.96
CA ARG A 16 7.95 -20.96 0.41
C ARG A 16 6.46 -21.27 0.45
N SER A 17 5.72 -20.85 -0.57
CA SER A 17 4.28 -21.06 -0.68
C SER A 17 3.87 -21.42 -2.11
N PRO A 18 3.32 -22.61 -2.35
CA PRO A 18 2.80 -22.99 -3.67
C PRO A 18 1.54 -22.18 -4.04
N ALA A 19 0.96 -21.44 -3.10
CA ALA A 19 -0.15 -20.52 -3.33
C ALA A 19 0.29 -19.21 -4.00
N LEU A 20 1.60 -18.94 -4.10
CA LEU A 20 2.16 -17.76 -4.74
C LEU A 20 2.86 -18.09 -6.06
N GLU A 21 2.52 -17.35 -7.11
CA GLU A 21 3.21 -17.34 -8.39
C GLU A 21 4.20 -16.18 -8.41
N ARG A 22 5.48 -16.49 -8.63
CA ARG A 22 6.55 -15.49 -8.68
C ARG A 22 6.62 -14.85 -10.06
N LEU A 23 6.43 -13.54 -10.13
CA LEU A 23 6.57 -12.73 -11.35
C LEU A 23 7.98 -12.16 -11.52
N SER A 24 8.71 -11.95 -10.42
CA SER A 24 10.10 -11.45 -10.42
C SER A 24 10.89 -12.00 -9.23
N GLU A 25 12.19 -12.26 -9.44
CA GLU A 25 13.13 -12.70 -8.39
C GLU A 25 13.76 -11.53 -7.65
N ASP A 26 14.13 -10.47 -8.35
CA ASP A 26 14.81 -9.31 -7.77
C ASP A 26 14.42 -8.03 -8.52
N PRO A 27 13.64 -7.12 -7.91
CA PRO A 27 13.00 -7.26 -6.60
C PRO A 27 11.93 -8.37 -6.61
N GLU A 28 11.72 -9.02 -5.47
CA GLU A 28 10.71 -10.07 -5.32
C GLU A 28 9.29 -9.53 -5.54
N ASN A 29 8.58 -10.11 -6.50
CA ASN A 29 7.17 -9.83 -6.75
C ASN A 29 6.43 -11.14 -7.01
N ALA A 30 5.32 -11.36 -6.30
CA ALA A 30 4.53 -12.58 -6.40
C ALA A 30 3.04 -12.29 -6.22
N GLN A 31 2.22 -13.00 -6.99
CA GLN A 31 0.76 -12.91 -6.96
C GLN A 31 0.16 -14.21 -6.42
N VAL A 32 -1.09 -14.17 -5.97
CA VAL A 32 -1.84 -15.39 -5.63
C VAL A 32 -2.02 -16.24 -6.90
N ALA A 33 -1.44 -17.44 -6.90
CA ALA A 33 -1.47 -18.39 -8.02
C ALA A 33 -2.84 -19.07 -8.17
N ASP A 34 -3.45 -19.44 -7.03
CA ASP A 34 -4.76 -20.09 -7.01
C ASP A 34 -5.81 -19.17 -6.36
N ARG A 35 -6.79 -18.70 -7.14
CA ARG A 35 -7.89 -17.85 -6.66
C ARG A 35 -8.73 -18.52 -5.57
N ARG A 36 -8.62 -19.83 -5.36
CA ARG A 36 -9.22 -20.53 -4.22
C ARG A 36 -8.71 -20.02 -2.87
N VAL A 37 -7.51 -19.46 -2.82
CA VAL A 37 -6.96 -18.78 -1.63
C VAL A 37 -7.79 -17.56 -1.26
N LEU A 38 -8.33 -16.86 -2.26
CA LEU A 38 -9.12 -15.64 -2.08
C LEU A 38 -10.53 -15.91 -1.53
N ASP A 39 -11.04 -17.15 -1.58
CA ASP A 39 -12.32 -17.51 -0.95
C ASP A 39 -12.27 -17.50 0.60
N GLN A 40 -11.08 -17.34 1.18
CA GLN A 40 -10.95 -17.17 2.61
C GLN A 40 -11.17 -15.70 2.99
N LEU A 41 -11.84 -15.46 4.14
CA LEU A 41 -12.03 -14.09 4.65
C LEU A 41 -10.69 -13.39 4.97
N VAL A 42 -9.68 -14.17 5.37
CA VAL A 42 -8.33 -13.69 5.69
C VAL A 42 -7.34 -14.63 5.01
N THR A 43 -6.52 -14.08 4.14
CA THR A 43 -5.42 -14.77 3.45
C THR A 43 -4.32 -15.08 4.47
N GLU A 44 -3.76 -16.30 4.41
CA GLU A 44 -2.64 -16.65 5.28
C GLU A 44 -1.42 -15.75 5.00
N ARG A 45 -0.60 -15.48 6.04
CA ARG A 45 0.52 -14.53 5.94
C ARG A 45 1.50 -14.88 4.81
N GLY A 46 1.77 -16.17 4.59
CA GLY A 46 2.67 -16.65 3.53
C GLY A 46 2.01 -16.79 2.16
N GLU A 47 0.72 -16.50 2.04
CA GLU A 47 -0.05 -16.55 0.80
C GLU A 47 -0.51 -15.16 0.35
N HIS A 48 -0.21 -14.11 1.12
CA HIS A 48 -0.52 -12.75 0.76
C HIS A 48 0.40 -12.28 -0.36
N TYR A 49 -0.17 -11.69 -1.42
CA TYR A 49 0.63 -11.21 -2.56
C TYR A 49 1.73 -10.22 -2.11
N VAL A 50 2.86 -10.24 -2.81
CA VAL A 50 4.03 -9.39 -2.51
C VAL A 50 4.34 -8.52 -3.71
N ARG A 51 4.40 -7.20 -3.48
CA ARG A 51 4.87 -6.22 -4.47
C ARG A 51 5.99 -5.38 -3.87
N ASN A 52 7.17 -5.45 -4.49
CA ASN A 52 8.35 -4.70 -4.06
C ASN A 52 9.00 -3.95 -5.25
N HIS A 53 9.33 -2.67 -5.06
CA HIS A 53 10.13 -1.91 -6.03
C HIS A 53 11.62 -2.17 -5.89
N TYR A 54 12.05 -2.52 -4.68
CA TYR A 54 13.42 -2.80 -4.30
C TYR A 54 13.50 -4.09 -3.48
N PRO A 55 14.69 -4.69 -3.26
CA PRO A 55 14.83 -5.83 -2.37
C PRO A 55 14.24 -5.55 -0.98
N THR A 56 13.71 -6.58 -0.33
CA THR A 56 13.25 -6.47 1.06
C THR A 56 14.44 -6.10 1.95
N PRO A 57 14.42 -4.97 2.66
CA PRO A 57 15.53 -4.56 3.52
C PRO A 57 15.63 -5.49 4.75
N ASP A 58 16.87 -5.72 5.21
CA ASP A 58 17.13 -6.42 6.48
C ASP A 58 17.23 -5.40 7.61
N LEU A 59 16.10 -5.18 8.29
CA LEU A 59 15.97 -4.16 9.33
C LEU A 59 15.97 -4.81 10.72
N ASP A 60 16.71 -4.20 11.65
CA ASP A 60 16.51 -4.43 13.08
C ASP A 60 15.33 -3.59 13.57
N GLY A 61 14.28 -4.26 14.03
CA GLY A 61 13.03 -3.60 14.39
C GLY A 61 12.97 -3.09 15.82
N ASP A 62 13.92 -3.47 16.67
CA ASP A 62 13.94 -3.02 18.07
C ASP A 62 14.54 -1.60 18.21
N ASP A 63 15.52 -1.25 17.35
CA ASP A 63 16.15 0.07 17.30
C ASP A 63 15.51 1.01 16.24
N TRP A 64 14.39 0.62 15.65
CA TRP A 64 13.74 1.38 14.58
C TRP A 64 12.97 2.59 15.12
N SER A 65 13.08 3.71 14.42
CA SER A 65 12.32 4.93 14.67
C SER A 65 11.79 5.53 13.36
N ILE A 66 10.70 6.29 13.47
CA ILE A 66 10.10 7.03 12.36
C ILE A 66 10.41 8.51 12.58
N SER A 67 11.09 9.14 11.63
CA SER A 67 11.35 10.58 11.64
C SER A 67 10.08 11.36 11.27
N LEU A 68 9.74 12.37 12.07
CA LEU A 68 8.60 13.25 11.86
C LEU A 68 9.11 14.64 11.48
N THR A 69 8.65 15.17 10.35
CA THR A 69 9.18 16.42 9.77
C THR A 69 8.09 17.31 9.16
N GLY A 70 8.45 18.55 8.82
CA GLY A 70 7.57 19.51 8.17
C GLY A 70 6.82 20.39 9.18
N ALA A 71 5.50 20.31 9.20
CA ALA A 71 4.67 20.98 10.19
C ALA A 71 4.76 20.36 11.60
N VAL A 72 5.45 19.22 11.71
CA VAL A 72 5.83 18.56 12.96
C VAL A 72 7.33 18.34 12.99
N ASP A 73 7.90 18.15 14.17
CA ASP A 73 9.32 17.83 14.36
C ASP A 73 9.46 16.84 15.51
N GLY A 74 10.07 15.68 15.24
CA GLY A 74 10.25 14.66 16.26
C GLY A 74 10.69 13.30 15.72
N GLU A 75 10.72 12.34 16.62
CA GLU A 75 11.05 10.96 16.32
C GLU A 75 10.10 10.05 17.10
N LEU A 76 9.56 9.04 16.42
CA LEU A 76 8.62 8.08 16.97
C LEU A 76 9.26 6.69 16.99
N SER A 77 9.69 6.25 18.17
CA SER A 77 10.27 4.91 18.35
C SER A 77 9.21 3.81 18.21
N MET A 78 9.63 2.60 17.86
CA MET A 78 8.74 1.44 17.85
C MET A 78 8.22 1.08 19.25
N GLU A 79 8.95 1.39 20.32
CA GLU A 79 8.50 1.21 21.72
C GLU A 79 7.33 2.14 22.01
N THR A 80 7.52 3.45 21.80
CA THR A 80 6.47 4.47 21.96
C THR A 80 5.24 4.14 21.12
N LEU A 81 5.42 3.79 19.84
CA LEU A 81 4.32 3.42 18.94
C LEU A 81 3.47 2.25 19.46
N ARG A 82 4.09 1.29 20.16
CA ARG A 82 3.41 0.07 20.66
C ARG A 82 2.84 0.24 22.07
N GLU A 83 3.49 1.05 22.91
CA GLU A 83 3.16 1.14 24.34
C GLU A 83 2.33 2.37 24.71
N GLU A 84 2.50 3.49 23.99
CA GLU A 84 1.87 4.77 24.36
C GLU A 84 0.62 5.08 23.52
N PHE A 85 0.49 4.51 22.32
CA PHE A 85 -0.68 4.69 21.45
C PHE A 85 -1.71 3.56 21.61
N PRO A 86 -3.01 3.84 21.39
CA PRO A 86 -4.00 2.76 21.29
C PRO A 86 -3.66 1.83 20.13
N SER A 87 -3.95 0.54 20.29
CA SER A 87 -3.84 -0.44 19.22
C SER A 87 -5.21 -0.72 18.62
N GLU A 88 -5.33 -0.50 17.31
CA GLU A 88 -6.53 -0.81 16.55
C GLU A 88 -6.24 -1.88 15.49
N SER A 89 -7.30 -2.56 15.05
CA SER A 89 -7.23 -3.60 14.02
C SER A 89 -8.20 -3.32 12.89
N VAL A 90 -7.73 -3.42 11.65
CA VAL A 90 -8.56 -3.29 10.45
C VAL A 90 -8.38 -4.49 9.53
N ALA A 91 -9.49 -5.11 9.12
CA ALA A 91 -9.50 -6.06 8.03
C ALA A 91 -9.51 -5.29 6.71
N HIS A 92 -8.51 -5.49 5.86
CA HIS A 92 -8.39 -4.78 4.59
C HIS A 92 -8.00 -5.74 3.48
N THR A 93 -8.83 -5.77 2.44
CA THR A 93 -8.48 -6.35 1.13
C THR A 93 -7.59 -5.36 0.41
N MET A 94 -6.30 -5.68 0.37
CA MET A 94 -5.29 -4.84 -0.29
C MET A 94 -5.15 -5.29 -1.73
N GLU A 95 -5.42 -4.41 -2.69
CA GLU A 95 -5.22 -4.65 -4.12
C GLU A 95 -4.07 -3.81 -4.66
N CYS A 96 -3.22 -4.40 -5.50
CA CYS A 96 -2.27 -3.65 -6.32
C CYS A 96 -3.01 -2.95 -7.46
N SER A 97 -2.74 -1.67 -7.72
CA SER A 97 -3.34 -0.97 -8.86
C SER A 97 -2.98 -1.57 -10.23
N GLY A 98 -1.94 -2.42 -10.30
CA GLY A 98 -1.60 -3.20 -11.48
C GLY A 98 -2.37 -4.51 -11.64
N ASN A 99 -3.26 -4.89 -10.73
CA ASN A 99 -3.97 -6.17 -10.74
C ASN A 99 -4.83 -6.31 -12.00
N GLY A 100 -4.53 -7.30 -12.85
CA GLY A 100 -5.16 -7.50 -14.16
C GLY A 100 -4.42 -6.86 -15.34
N ARG A 101 -3.20 -6.33 -15.14
CA ARG A 101 -2.38 -5.73 -16.21
C ARG A 101 -2.10 -6.69 -17.37
N ALA A 102 -2.00 -8.00 -17.10
CA ALA A 102 -1.75 -9.02 -18.11
C ALA A 102 -2.85 -9.15 -19.19
N TYR A 103 -3.99 -8.47 -19.02
CA TYR A 103 -5.12 -8.54 -19.95
C TYR A 103 -5.30 -7.28 -20.81
N PHE A 104 -4.35 -6.33 -20.77
CA PHE A 104 -4.34 -5.20 -21.70
C PHE A 104 -3.86 -5.65 -23.09
N ASP A 105 -4.40 -5.04 -24.14
CA ASP A 105 -3.95 -5.22 -25.53
C ASP A 105 -3.81 -3.84 -26.20
N PRO A 106 -2.58 -3.42 -26.58
CA PRO A 106 -1.31 -4.12 -26.39
C PRO A 106 -0.87 -4.17 -24.90
N ASP A 107 0.10 -5.04 -24.59
CA ASP A 107 0.68 -5.16 -23.25
C ASP A 107 1.08 -3.80 -22.68
N ALA A 108 0.60 -3.50 -21.47
CA ALA A 108 0.99 -2.30 -20.73
C ALA A 108 2.33 -2.54 -20.00
N GLU A 109 3.17 -1.51 -19.93
CA GLU A 109 4.48 -1.59 -19.26
C GLU A 109 4.37 -2.00 -17.78
N GLY A 110 5.33 -2.78 -17.26
CA GLY A 110 5.37 -3.25 -15.87
C GLY A 110 5.15 -4.76 -15.72
N HIS A 111 5.07 -5.25 -14.47
CA HIS A 111 4.79 -6.66 -14.23
C HIS A 111 3.40 -7.03 -14.73
N GLN A 112 3.32 -8.13 -15.48
CA GLN A 112 2.08 -8.64 -16.05
C GLN A 112 1.29 -9.40 -14.98
N TRP A 113 0.69 -8.65 -14.05
CA TRP A 113 -0.18 -9.21 -13.04
C TRP A 113 -1.46 -9.76 -13.67
N GLU A 114 -1.79 -11.00 -13.38
CA GLU A 114 -3.16 -11.49 -13.57
C GLU A 114 -4.05 -10.92 -12.45
N TYR A 115 -5.12 -11.64 -12.09
CA TYR A 115 -6.00 -11.24 -11.00
C TYR A 115 -5.55 -11.70 -9.60
N GLY A 116 -4.28 -12.08 -9.44
CA GLY A 116 -3.71 -12.56 -8.17
C GLY A 116 -3.08 -11.47 -7.30
N ALA A 117 -3.05 -10.21 -7.74
CA ALA A 117 -2.41 -9.12 -7.01
C ALA A 117 -3.35 -8.47 -5.99
N VAL A 118 -4.02 -9.32 -5.19
CA VAL A 118 -4.97 -8.94 -4.15
C VAL A 118 -4.97 -9.97 -3.03
N SER A 119 -5.09 -9.55 -1.78
CA SER A 119 -5.21 -10.43 -0.62
C SER A 119 -5.85 -9.68 0.55
N THR A 120 -6.46 -10.41 1.48
CA THR A 120 -7.12 -9.81 2.66
C THR A 120 -6.35 -10.17 3.91
N ALA A 121 -5.99 -9.18 4.73
CA ALA A 121 -5.37 -9.40 6.03
C ALA A 121 -5.99 -8.50 7.11
N VAL A 122 -5.82 -8.92 8.36
CA VAL A 122 -6.10 -8.09 9.54
C VAL A 122 -4.80 -7.40 9.93
N TRP A 123 -4.76 -6.09 9.76
CA TRP A 123 -3.63 -5.25 10.13
C TRP A 123 -3.86 -4.69 11.53
N SER A 124 -2.82 -4.56 12.34
CA SER A 124 -2.94 -3.95 13.66
C SER A 124 -1.77 -3.03 13.98
N GLY A 125 -2.07 -1.90 14.60
CA GLY A 125 -1.15 -0.78 14.74
C GLY A 125 -1.72 0.40 15.50
N ALA A 126 -0.94 1.47 15.57
CA ALA A 126 -1.41 2.75 16.09
C ALA A 126 -2.23 3.49 15.02
N PRO A 127 -3.43 4.00 15.35
CA PRO A 127 -4.18 4.90 14.48
C PRO A 127 -3.37 6.15 14.13
N LEU A 128 -3.30 6.50 12.84
CA LEU A 128 -2.58 7.70 12.42
C LEU A 128 -3.18 8.97 13.03
N ASP A 129 -4.48 9.00 13.29
CA ASP A 129 -5.15 10.12 13.95
C ASP A 129 -4.51 10.44 15.31
N ALA A 130 -4.36 9.42 16.16
CA ALA A 130 -3.75 9.57 17.48
C ALA A 130 -2.28 10.00 17.39
N VAL A 131 -1.53 9.47 16.42
CA VAL A 131 -0.13 9.86 16.20
C VAL A 131 -0.06 11.33 15.76
N LEU A 132 -0.88 11.75 14.81
CA LEU A 132 -0.88 13.12 14.31
C LEU A 132 -1.27 14.13 15.40
N ASP A 133 -2.22 13.79 16.25
CA ASP A 133 -2.64 14.61 17.39
C ASP A 133 -1.50 14.80 18.41
N GLU A 134 -0.79 13.72 18.77
CA GLU A 134 0.31 13.77 19.74
C GLU A 134 1.44 14.70 19.28
N PHE A 135 1.78 14.67 17.98
CA PHE A 135 2.84 15.50 17.41
C PHE A 135 2.36 16.91 16.99
N GLY A 136 1.14 17.29 17.35
CA GLY A 136 0.65 18.67 17.22
C GLY A 136 0.08 19.03 15.85
N VAL A 137 -0.25 18.04 15.02
CA VAL A 137 -1.13 18.27 13.88
C VAL A 137 -2.54 18.31 14.46
N GLY A 138 -3.06 19.50 14.79
CA GLY A 138 -4.40 19.64 15.36
C GLY A 138 -4.71 21.05 15.86
N ASP A 139 -5.99 21.31 16.14
CA ASP A 139 -6.49 22.58 16.69
C ASP A 139 -5.99 22.79 18.13
N GLY A 140 -4.80 23.36 18.30
CA GLY A 140 -4.37 23.79 19.64
C GLY A 140 -2.90 24.12 19.87
N ASN A 141 -1.97 23.77 18.98
CA ASN A 141 -0.54 23.80 19.32
C ASN A 141 0.27 25.00 18.79
N GLY A 142 -0.39 26.13 18.48
CA GLY A 142 0.29 27.39 18.19
C GLY A 142 0.86 27.54 16.77
N TYR A 143 0.77 26.51 15.94
CA TYR A 143 0.66 26.68 14.49
C TYR A 143 -0.77 27.15 14.20
N GLU A 144 -0.96 28.12 13.30
CA GLU A 144 -2.32 28.59 12.98
C GLU A 144 -3.20 27.37 12.66
N SER A 145 -4.42 27.34 13.20
CA SER A 145 -5.43 26.32 12.91
C SER A 145 -5.69 26.34 11.40
N PHE A 146 -5.02 25.45 10.66
CA PHE A 146 -5.33 25.16 9.27
C PHE A 146 -6.19 23.90 9.29
N ASP A 147 -7.33 23.97 8.60
CA ASP A 147 -8.27 22.86 8.46
C ASP A 147 -7.52 21.58 8.04
N ASP A 148 -7.78 20.47 8.74
CA ASP A 148 -7.14 19.17 8.47
C ASP A 148 -7.39 18.66 7.03
N ASP A 149 -8.35 19.27 6.32
CA ASP A 149 -8.67 19.02 4.92
C ASP A 149 -7.67 19.61 3.93
N GLU A 150 -6.72 20.46 4.36
CA GLU A 150 -5.75 21.15 3.49
C GLU A 150 -4.30 20.67 3.64
N ARG A 151 -4.08 19.49 4.24
CA ARG A 151 -2.73 18.94 4.46
C ARG A 151 -2.51 17.56 3.88
N TRP A 152 -1.25 17.29 3.56
CA TRP A 152 -0.74 16.02 3.11
C TRP A 152 0.26 15.46 4.12
N VAL A 153 0.25 14.14 4.29
CA VAL A 153 1.35 13.42 4.92
C VAL A 153 2.05 12.62 3.84
N SER A 154 3.29 12.98 3.58
CA SER A 154 4.18 12.27 2.68
C SER A 154 4.91 11.20 3.48
N VAL A 155 4.74 9.95 3.08
CA VAL A 155 5.25 8.77 3.79
C VAL A 155 6.35 8.14 2.94
N MET A 156 7.55 8.03 3.51
CA MET A 156 8.71 7.44 2.87
C MET A 156 9.02 6.06 3.47
N GLY A 157 9.50 5.16 2.63
CA GLY A 157 10.02 3.86 3.04
C GLY A 157 11.55 3.83 3.02
N ALA A 158 12.14 2.87 3.72
CA ALA A 158 13.59 2.66 3.76
C ALA A 158 14.09 1.51 2.84
N ASP A 159 13.45 1.32 1.69
CA ASP A 159 13.76 0.20 0.78
C ASP A 159 14.71 0.58 -0.38
N ALA A 160 14.87 1.87 -0.66
CA ALA A 160 15.65 2.30 -1.82
C ALA A 160 17.17 2.17 -1.60
N PRO A 161 17.90 1.63 -2.59
CA PRO A 161 19.36 1.75 -2.68
C PRO A 161 19.83 3.22 -2.75
N GLU A 162 21.10 3.49 -2.43
CA GLU A 162 21.67 4.86 -2.35
C GLU A 162 21.49 5.70 -3.63
N ASP A 163 21.49 5.07 -4.81
CA ASP A 163 21.39 5.75 -6.11
C ASP A 163 19.97 5.70 -6.73
N GLU A 164 18.97 5.30 -5.95
CA GLU A 164 17.58 5.12 -6.40
C GLU A 164 16.62 6.07 -5.68
N GLU A 165 15.51 6.41 -6.34
CA GLU A 165 14.47 7.20 -5.70
C GLU A 165 13.73 6.39 -4.63
N THR A 166 13.54 6.99 -3.46
CA THR A 166 12.81 6.40 -2.35
C THR A 166 11.34 6.21 -2.68
N PHE A 167 10.77 5.05 -2.29
CA PHE A 167 9.34 4.86 -2.40
C PHE A 167 8.59 5.82 -1.47
N CYS A 168 7.86 6.75 -2.06
CA CYS A 168 7.14 7.80 -1.34
C CYS A 168 5.74 7.98 -1.90
N ARG A 169 4.76 8.21 -1.01
CA ARG A 169 3.41 8.61 -1.36
C ARG A 169 2.91 9.69 -0.41
N SER A 170 2.32 10.76 -0.98
CA SER A 170 1.54 11.74 -0.23
C SER A 170 0.09 11.28 -0.13
N VAL A 171 -0.44 11.27 1.10
CA VAL A 171 -1.82 10.92 1.43
C VAL A 171 -2.46 12.09 2.19
N PRO A 172 -3.70 12.50 1.88
CA PRO A 172 -4.36 13.59 2.60
C PRO A 172 -4.54 13.24 4.07
N THR A 173 -4.33 14.21 4.93
CA THR A 173 -4.49 14.07 6.39
C THR A 173 -5.90 13.60 6.73
N ALA A 174 -6.93 14.16 6.08
CA ALA A 174 -8.33 13.75 6.25
C ALA A 174 -8.55 12.24 6.01
N LYS A 175 -7.88 11.64 5.02
CA LYS A 175 -7.95 10.19 4.79
C LYS A 175 -7.23 9.41 5.88
N LEU A 176 -6.06 9.87 6.30
CA LEU A 176 -5.26 9.18 7.30
C LEU A 176 -5.94 9.14 8.67
N ARG A 177 -6.53 10.27 9.08
CA ARG A 177 -7.26 10.39 10.35
C ARG A 177 -8.49 9.50 10.44
N ARG A 178 -9.12 9.22 9.30
CA ARG A 178 -10.39 8.48 9.27
C ARG A 178 -10.23 7.03 9.75
N ASP A 179 -9.23 6.32 9.25
CA ASP A 179 -9.13 4.86 9.40
C ASP A 179 -7.74 4.26 9.09
N SER A 180 -6.68 5.07 8.97
CA SER A 180 -5.35 4.55 8.61
C SER A 180 -4.51 4.20 9.83
N LEU A 181 -3.62 3.22 9.69
CA LEU A 181 -2.77 2.70 10.76
C LEU A 181 -1.28 2.76 10.40
N LEU A 182 -0.44 3.05 11.40
CA LEU A 182 0.95 2.61 11.42
C LEU A 182 0.95 1.18 11.98
N ALA A 183 0.80 0.22 11.08
CA ALA A 183 0.68 -1.19 11.41
C ALA A 183 2.04 -1.80 11.72
N TYR A 184 2.12 -2.53 12.83
CA TYR A 184 3.28 -3.34 13.24
C TYR A 184 2.93 -4.83 13.36
N ALA A 185 1.68 -5.21 13.08
CA ALA A 185 1.23 -6.59 13.06
C ALA A 185 0.29 -6.88 11.88
N MET A 186 0.35 -8.13 11.40
CA MET A 186 -0.48 -8.71 10.35
C MET A 186 -0.97 -10.08 10.81
N ASN A 187 -2.29 -10.28 10.78
CA ASN A 187 -2.98 -11.50 11.22
C ASN A 187 -2.57 -11.91 12.65
N GLY A 188 -2.49 -10.95 13.56
CA GLY A 188 -2.20 -11.15 14.98
C GLY A 188 -0.74 -11.50 15.32
N ARG A 189 0.19 -11.39 14.36
CA ARG A 189 1.63 -11.61 14.57
C ARG A 189 2.42 -10.41 14.03
N PRO A 190 3.69 -10.21 14.44
CA PRO A 190 4.54 -9.18 13.84
C PRO A 190 4.55 -9.25 12.31
N LEU A 191 4.71 -8.11 11.64
CA LEU A 191 4.79 -8.07 10.17
C LEU A 191 5.87 -9.04 9.65
N PRO A 192 5.60 -9.81 8.59
CA PRO A 192 6.66 -10.40 7.77
C PRO A 192 7.56 -9.32 7.16
N PRO A 193 8.88 -9.55 6.97
CA PRO A 193 9.79 -8.61 6.34
C PRO A 193 9.29 -8.05 5.00
N GLU A 194 8.83 -8.91 4.10
CA GLU A 194 8.30 -8.59 2.78
C GLU A 194 7.02 -7.72 2.82
N HIS A 195 6.34 -7.70 3.97
CA HIS A 195 5.14 -6.90 4.21
C HIS A 195 5.40 -5.69 5.11
N GLY A 196 6.66 -5.28 5.28
CA GLY A 196 7.01 -4.00 5.88
C GLY A 196 7.40 -4.04 7.35
N TYR A 197 7.93 -5.17 7.85
CA TYR A 197 8.55 -5.17 9.20
C TYR A 197 9.63 -4.08 9.30
N PRO A 198 9.69 -3.29 10.38
CA PRO A 198 8.90 -3.40 11.61
C PRO A 198 7.57 -2.64 11.61
N VAL A 199 7.38 -1.71 10.67
CA VAL A 199 6.19 -0.86 10.58
C VAL A 199 5.88 -0.49 9.13
N ARG A 200 4.58 -0.49 8.81
CA ARG A 200 4.06 0.01 7.53
C ARG A 200 2.88 0.94 7.75
N LEU A 201 2.64 1.81 6.78
CA LEU A 201 1.34 2.46 6.64
C LEU A 201 0.33 1.46 6.05
N VAL A 202 -0.89 1.49 6.57
CA VAL A 202 -2.08 0.83 6.00
C VAL A 202 -3.16 1.87 5.81
N VAL A 203 -3.65 2.00 4.56
CA VAL A 203 -4.70 2.96 4.18
C VAL A 203 -5.90 2.18 3.63
N PRO A 204 -6.88 1.81 4.48
CA PRO A 204 -8.04 1.02 4.05
C PRO A 204 -8.83 1.69 2.92
N GLY A 205 -9.38 0.87 2.02
CA GLY A 205 -10.13 1.31 0.83
C GLY A 205 -9.28 1.90 -0.30
N TRP A 206 -7.97 2.06 -0.10
CA TRP A 206 -7.05 2.58 -1.11
C TRP A 206 -6.18 1.47 -1.71
N PHE A 207 -5.69 1.67 -2.93
CA PHE A 207 -4.77 0.73 -3.55
C PHE A 207 -3.49 0.59 -2.72
N GLY A 208 -2.89 -0.59 -2.76
CA GLY A 208 -1.75 -0.96 -1.91
C GLY A 208 -0.51 -0.09 -2.10
N ASN A 209 -0.36 0.61 -3.22
CA ASN A 209 0.72 1.60 -3.42
C ASN A 209 0.66 2.73 -2.39
N ASN A 210 -0.51 3.09 -1.86
CA ASN A 210 -0.65 4.12 -0.83
C ASN A 210 -0.39 3.59 0.60
N SER A 211 -0.17 2.29 0.76
CA SER A 211 0.20 1.65 2.03
C SER A 211 1.72 1.42 2.06
N VAL A 212 2.50 2.48 2.28
CA VAL A 212 3.98 2.45 2.25
C VAL A 212 4.52 1.45 3.28
N LYS A 213 5.51 0.64 2.88
CA LYS A 213 6.19 -0.35 3.73
C LYS A 213 7.51 0.20 4.25
N TRP A 214 7.99 -0.36 5.37
CA TRP A 214 9.28 0.00 5.96
C TRP A 214 9.36 1.50 6.26
N VAL A 215 8.30 2.02 6.88
CA VAL A 215 8.13 3.46 7.08
C VAL A 215 9.24 3.99 7.98
N ASP A 216 10.01 4.93 7.46
CA ASP A 216 11.13 5.58 8.15
C ASP A 216 10.89 7.08 8.36
N ARG A 217 10.04 7.70 7.55
CA ARG A 217 9.72 9.13 7.64
C ARG A 217 8.27 9.44 7.33
N LEU A 218 7.71 10.33 8.13
CA LEU A 218 6.45 11.04 7.86
C LEU A 218 6.76 12.53 7.77
N HIS A 219 6.39 13.15 6.65
CA HIS A 219 6.48 14.58 6.46
C HIS A 219 5.10 15.18 6.32
N VAL A 220 4.75 16.11 7.22
CA VAL A 220 3.47 16.81 7.19
C VAL A 220 3.64 18.15 6.48
N GLY A 221 2.96 18.32 5.36
CA GLY A 221 3.06 19.51 4.50
C GLY A 221 1.71 20.01 4.01
N ARG A 222 1.70 21.21 3.45
CA ARG A 222 0.54 21.73 2.71
C ARG A 222 0.44 21.16 1.30
N GLU A 223 1.55 20.66 0.79
CA GLU A 223 1.71 20.19 -0.57
C GLU A 223 2.20 18.74 -0.55
N MET A 224 1.92 18.04 -1.63
CA MET A 224 2.48 16.73 -1.92
C MET A 224 3.98 16.85 -2.24
N VAL A 225 4.70 15.73 -2.24
CA VAL A 225 6.10 15.72 -2.70
C VAL A 225 6.19 16.09 -4.19
N SER A 226 6.75 17.24 -4.52
CA SER A 226 6.86 17.74 -5.90
C SER A 226 8.01 18.74 -6.09
N GLY A 227 8.59 18.82 -7.28
CA GLY A 227 9.67 19.77 -7.57
C GLY A 227 11.05 19.38 -7.01
N ASP A 228 12.04 20.24 -7.30
CA ASP A 228 13.46 19.97 -7.08
C ASP A 228 13.83 19.76 -5.60
N GLU A 229 13.09 20.35 -4.66
CA GLU A 229 13.35 20.17 -3.22
C GLU A 229 13.03 18.75 -2.72
N TRP A 230 12.21 18.02 -3.48
CA TRP A 230 11.83 16.64 -3.23
C TRP A 230 12.54 15.66 -4.19
N GLU A 231 13.65 16.09 -4.82
CA GLU A 231 14.48 15.21 -5.64
C GLU A 231 14.84 13.94 -4.85
N GLY A 232 14.60 12.78 -5.46
CA GLY A 232 14.73 11.48 -4.80
C GLY A 232 13.43 10.88 -4.28
N PHE A 233 12.31 11.62 -4.26
CA PHE A 233 11.04 11.16 -3.69
C PHE A 233 9.83 11.30 -4.64
N THR A 234 9.97 11.98 -5.78
CA THR A 234 8.82 12.36 -6.60
C THR A 234 8.34 11.26 -7.54
N LYS A 235 9.22 10.36 -8.03
CA LYS A 235 8.87 9.35 -9.05
C LYS A 235 7.60 8.56 -8.76
N TYR A 236 7.50 7.92 -7.60
CA TYR A 236 6.38 7.03 -7.29
C TYR A 236 5.11 7.77 -6.91
N HIS A 237 5.23 9.04 -6.51
CA HIS A 237 4.08 9.86 -6.23
C HIS A 237 3.54 10.53 -7.51
N GLN A 238 4.40 11.27 -8.20
CA GLN A 238 4.07 12.20 -9.28
C GLN A 238 3.99 11.52 -10.67
N ARG A 239 4.84 10.52 -10.93
CA ARG A 239 5.02 9.97 -12.27
C ARG A 239 4.49 8.55 -12.43
N ALA A 240 4.42 7.78 -11.35
CA ALA A 240 3.83 6.45 -11.31
C ALA A 240 2.41 6.46 -10.71
N TYR A 241 1.68 5.35 -10.89
CA TYR A 241 0.34 5.15 -10.30
C TYR A 241 -0.69 6.20 -10.72
N ARG A 242 -0.72 6.52 -12.02
CA ARG A 242 -1.64 7.46 -12.63
C ARG A 242 -2.42 6.82 -13.77
N LEU A 243 -3.62 7.32 -14.01
CA LEU A 243 -4.40 6.99 -15.20
C LEU A 243 -4.14 8.03 -16.29
N PHE A 244 -3.78 7.54 -17.47
CA PHE A 244 -3.67 8.33 -18.69
C PHE A 244 -4.72 7.80 -19.67
N PHE A 245 -5.66 8.65 -20.06
CA PHE A 245 -6.76 8.36 -20.97
C PHE A 245 -6.39 8.59 -22.45
N ASP A 246 -5.40 9.44 -22.73
CA ASP A 246 -4.84 9.64 -24.07
C ASP A 246 -3.31 9.77 -24.08
N GLU A 247 -2.66 9.50 -25.22
CA GLU A 247 -1.19 9.58 -25.31
C GLU A 247 -0.64 11.00 -25.09
N GLY A 248 -1.43 12.04 -25.40
CA GLY A 248 -1.05 13.43 -25.19
C GLY A 248 -1.05 13.84 -23.71
N GLU A 249 -1.79 13.14 -22.86
CA GLU A 249 -1.75 13.34 -21.40
C GLU A 249 -0.40 12.97 -20.79
N LYS A 250 0.33 12.02 -21.39
CA LYS A 250 1.70 11.70 -21.00
C LYS A 250 2.66 12.87 -21.22
N GLU A 251 2.27 13.86 -22.03
CA GLU A 251 3.04 15.07 -22.33
C GLU A 251 2.65 16.28 -21.44
N GLN A 252 1.64 16.14 -20.56
CA GLN A 252 1.27 17.17 -19.58
C GLN A 252 2.27 17.23 -18.41
N PRO A 253 2.27 18.30 -17.59
CA PRO A 253 3.15 18.37 -16.42
C PRO A 253 2.97 17.12 -15.56
N THR A 254 4.05 16.40 -15.32
CA THR A 254 4.02 15.16 -14.55
C THR A 254 4.12 15.40 -13.05
N GLU A 255 4.26 16.66 -12.61
CA GLU A 255 4.40 17.04 -11.21
C GLU A 255 3.37 18.10 -10.80
N HIS A 256 2.69 17.84 -9.69
CA HIS A 256 1.67 18.70 -9.11
C HIS A 256 1.93 18.89 -7.61
N ALA A 257 1.89 20.14 -7.15
CA ALA A 257 2.04 20.46 -5.73
C ALA A 257 0.83 20.02 -4.89
N ASP A 258 -0.36 20.03 -5.48
CA ASP A 258 -1.61 19.60 -4.83
C ASP A 258 -2.59 19.08 -5.90
N VAL A 259 -3.51 18.20 -5.50
CA VAL A 259 -4.61 17.70 -6.33
C VAL A 259 -5.86 17.44 -5.49
N ASP A 260 -7.03 17.72 -6.08
CA ASP A 260 -8.29 17.32 -5.47
C ASP A 260 -8.36 15.79 -5.33
N THR A 261 -8.71 15.33 -4.13
CA THR A 261 -8.93 13.90 -3.85
C THR A 261 -10.32 13.50 -4.29
N THR A 262 -10.49 13.38 -5.61
CA THR A 262 -11.71 12.83 -6.19
C THR A 262 -11.63 11.30 -6.23
N ASP A 263 -12.76 10.66 -5.99
CA ASP A 263 -12.96 9.22 -6.16
C ASP A 263 -12.50 8.78 -7.57
N THR A 264 -11.66 7.74 -7.68
CA THR A 264 -11.04 7.31 -8.94
C THR A 264 -12.11 6.94 -9.97
N LEU A 265 -13.24 6.36 -9.55
CA LEU A 265 -14.34 6.04 -10.47
C LEU A 265 -15.05 7.31 -10.95
N ALA A 266 -15.27 8.29 -10.08
CA ALA A 266 -15.79 9.60 -10.47
C ALA A 266 -14.84 10.31 -11.44
N MET A 267 -13.53 10.24 -11.20
CA MET A 267 -12.51 10.77 -12.12
C MET A 267 -12.57 10.08 -13.49
N GLN A 268 -12.73 8.74 -13.54
CA GLN A 268 -12.89 7.99 -14.79
C GLN A 268 -14.15 8.36 -15.59
N ASN A 269 -15.19 8.84 -14.91
CA ASN A 269 -16.47 9.19 -15.54
C ASN A 269 -16.59 10.68 -15.87
N ALA A 270 -15.59 11.50 -15.53
CA ALA A 270 -15.58 12.95 -15.77
C ALA A 270 -14.58 13.32 -16.86
N ASP A 271 -15.01 14.08 -17.87
CA ASP A 271 -14.14 14.54 -18.97
C ASP A 271 -13.11 15.61 -18.54
N ASP A 272 -13.32 16.23 -17.37
CA ASP A 272 -12.55 17.37 -16.88
C ASP A 272 -11.41 17.00 -15.93
N VAL A 273 -11.34 15.74 -15.44
CA VAL A 273 -10.28 15.30 -14.52
C VAL A 273 -9.18 14.58 -15.28
N ARG A 274 -8.04 15.27 -15.46
CA ARG A 274 -6.88 14.79 -16.20
C ARG A 274 -5.82 14.21 -15.25
N ASN A 275 -5.19 13.10 -15.63
CA ASN A 275 -4.07 12.48 -14.92
C ASN A 275 -4.31 12.10 -13.44
N ALA A 276 -5.47 11.51 -13.17
CA ALA A 276 -5.90 11.04 -11.87
C ALA A 276 -4.84 10.18 -11.15
N TYR A 277 -4.57 10.51 -9.88
CA TYR A 277 -3.75 9.67 -9.00
C TYR A 277 -4.58 8.47 -8.55
N LEU A 278 -4.01 7.27 -8.64
CA LEU A 278 -4.66 6.05 -8.17
C LEU A 278 -4.59 5.96 -6.64
N PHE A 279 -5.60 6.54 -6.00
CA PHE A 279 -5.78 6.52 -4.55
C PHE A 279 -6.69 5.36 -4.10
N ASP A 280 -8.00 5.50 -4.27
CA ASP A 280 -9.05 4.55 -3.90
C ASP A 280 -9.12 3.34 -4.84
N GLN A 281 -9.51 2.18 -4.28
CA GLN A 281 -9.73 0.97 -5.06
C GLN A 281 -10.99 1.11 -5.93
N LEU A 282 -11.01 0.39 -7.04
CA LEU A 282 -12.18 0.34 -7.92
C LEU A 282 -13.02 -0.90 -7.62
N PRO A 283 -14.36 -0.83 -7.78
CA PRO A 283 -15.20 -1.99 -7.65
C PRO A 283 -14.73 -3.15 -8.53
N LYS A 284 -14.41 -4.28 -7.91
CA LYS A 284 -13.92 -5.47 -8.61
C LYS A 284 -14.47 -6.74 -7.97
N ALA A 285 -14.63 -7.77 -8.77
CA ALA A 285 -15.06 -9.07 -8.33
C ALA A 285 -14.34 -10.18 -9.11
N LEU A 286 -14.08 -11.30 -8.43
CA LEU A 286 -13.44 -12.47 -9.01
C LEU A 286 -14.23 -13.72 -8.67
N VAL A 287 -14.36 -14.61 -9.66
CA VAL A 287 -14.76 -16.00 -9.41
C VAL A 287 -13.54 -16.75 -8.87
N CYS A 288 -13.68 -17.28 -7.66
CA CYS A 288 -12.68 -18.09 -6.97
C CYS A 288 -12.84 -19.58 -7.24
N ARG A 289 -14.08 -20.07 -7.42
CA ARG A 289 -14.39 -21.47 -7.76
C ARG A 289 -15.66 -21.56 -8.62
N PRO A 290 -15.69 -22.41 -9.65
CA PRO A 290 -14.55 -23.13 -10.24
C PRO A 290 -13.54 -22.17 -10.90
N THR A 291 -12.31 -22.62 -11.16
CA THR A 291 -11.25 -21.78 -11.78
C THR A 291 -10.88 -22.28 -13.19
N GLY A 292 -10.69 -21.38 -14.15
CA GLY A 292 -10.21 -21.73 -15.50
C GLY A 292 -11.11 -22.75 -16.20
N ASP A 293 -10.50 -23.78 -16.78
CA ASP A 293 -11.18 -24.87 -17.50
C ASP A 293 -11.49 -26.09 -16.61
N GLU A 294 -11.60 -25.90 -15.28
CA GLU A 294 -11.91 -26.99 -14.36
C GLU A 294 -13.26 -27.66 -14.72
N PRO A 295 -13.29 -29.00 -14.92
CA PRO A 295 -14.52 -29.69 -15.26
C PRO A 295 -15.47 -29.71 -14.06
N VAL A 296 -16.73 -29.33 -14.30
CA VAL A 296 -17.81 -29.41 -13.31
C VAL A 296 -18.73 -30.60 -13.60
N PRO A 297 -19.23 -31.33 -12.57
CA PRO A 297 -20.17 -32.44 -12.79
C PRO A 297 -21.46 -31.97 -13.47
N ALA A 298 -21.96 -32.73 -14.44
CA ALA A 298 -23.17 -32.36 -15.18
C ALA A 298 -24.46 -32.38 -14.32
N ASP A 299 -24.52 -33.28 -13.34
CA ASP A 299 -25.69 -33.46 -12.46
C ASP A 299 -25.63 -32.60 -11.19
N ASP A 300 -24.45 -32.05 -10.88
CA ASP A 300 -24.20 -31.09 -9.80
C ASP A 300 -23.09 -30.14 -10.27
N PRO A 301 -23.43 -29.05 -10.98
CA PRO A 301 -22.45 -28.12 -11.55
C PRO A 301 -21.63 -27.39 -10.48
N GLY A 302 -21.89 -27.66 -9.20
CA GLY A 302 -21.19 -27.09 -8.08
C GLY A 302 -21.67 -25.68 -7.75
N ARG A 303 -21.06 -25.12 -6.71
CA ARG A 303 -21.32 -23.76 -6.25
C ARG A 303 -20.29 -22.83 -6.87
N VAL A 304 -20.75 -21.76 -7.53
CA VAL A 304 -19.88 -20.63 -7.89
C VAL A 304 -19.62 -19.81 -6.64
N VAL A 305 -18.35 -19.63 -6.31
CA VAL A 305 -17.89 -18.85 -5.16
C VAL A 305 -16.91 -17.80 -5.65
N GLY A 306 -17.02 -16.59 -5.10
CA GLY A 306 -16.20 -15.47 -5.50
C GLY A 306 -16.10 -14.43 -4.41
N VAL A 307 -15.22 -13.46 -4.64
CA VAL A 307 -15.02 -12.30 -3.78
C VAL A 307 -15.26 -11.02 -4.56
N ALA A 308 -15.68 -9.98 -3.86
CA ALA A 308 -15.85 -8.64 -4.40
C ALA A 308 -15.39 -7.62 -3.36
N TRP A 309 -14.83 -6.52 -3.85
CA TRP A 309 -14.36 -5.39 -3.05
C TRP A 309 -14.52 -4.10 -3.83
N ALA A 310 -14.40 -2.98 -3.13
CA ALA A 310 -14.40 -1.62 -3.64
C ALA A 310 -13.68 -0.73 -2.60
#